data_AF-A0A2E8ZUF6-F1
#
_entry.id   AF-A0A2E8ZUF6-F1
#
_cell.length_a   1.000
_cell.length_b   1.000
_cell.length_c   1.000
_cell.angle_alpha   90.00
_cell.angle_beta   90.00
_cell.angle_gamma   90.00
#
_symmetry.space_group_name_H-M   'P 1'
#
loop_
_entity.id
_entity.type
_entity.pdbx_description
1 polymer ?
#
loop_
_entity_poly.entity_id
_entity_poly.type
_entity_poly.pdbx_seq_one_letter_code
_entity_poly.pdbx_strand_id
1 'polypeptide(L)'
;MVKEASFYSAGDMSISVKMANGHTVFAQTITRELEGFDEYFNLQDYPLYVFGIKDFSDLKGLDRERFSGSYEIYKATYDLDAVSVLNVDGDNKIYSVCGLGECLGFLVDVQKPDYILMVNSSGLNEMQFRSIMKGI
;
A
#
# COMPACT_ATOMS: atom_id res chain seq x y z
N MET A 1 28.27 -16.27 6.37
CA MET A 1 27.04 -17.05 6.09
C MET A 1 26.10 -16.15 5.31
N VAL A 2 25.87 -16.47 4.03
CA VAL A 2 24.87 -15.79 3.21
C VAL A 2 23.51 -16.25 3.74
N LYS A 3 22.72 -15.32 4.31
CA LYS A 3 21.37 -15.64 4.79
C LYS A 3 20.44 -15.61 3.59
N GLU A 4 19.91 -16.77 3.22
CA GLU A 4 19.02 -16.93 2.06
C GLU A 4 17.70 -16.17 2.29
N ALA A 5 17.29 -15.40 1.27
CA ALA A 5 15.95 -14.82 1.17
C ALA A 5 15.18 -15.65 0.13
N SER A 6 13.92 -15.94 0.40
CA SER A 6 13.07 -16.72 -0.50
C SER A 6 12.05 -15.81 -1.18
N PHE A 7 12.00 -15.88 -2.51
CA PHE A 7 11.08 -15.14 -3.35
C PHE A 7 9.96 -16.06 -3.83
N TYR A 8 8.72 -15.58 -3.74
CA TYR A 8 7.57 -16.29 -4.26
C TYR A 8 6.69 -15.31 -5.04
N SER A 9 6.21 -15.71 -6.22
CA SER A 9 5.10 -15.03 -6.90
C SER A 9 3.80 -15.60 -6.37
N ALA A 10 2.86 -14.74 -5.98
CA ALA A 10 1.54 -15.16 -5.50
C ALA A 10 0.44 -14.98 -6.57
N GLY A 11 0.81 -14.95 -7.85
CA GLY A 11 -0.08 -14.64 -8.99
C GLY A 11 0.29 -13.32 -9.68
N ASP A 12 -0.49 -12.94 -10.70
CA ASP A 12 -0.05 -12.18 -11.88
C ASP A 12 0.61 -10.81 -11.65
N MET A 13 0.55 -10.20 -10.46
CA MET A 13 1.22 -8.92 -10.19
C MET A 13 1.74 -8.77 -8.76
N SER A 14 2.06 -9.88 -8.08
CA SER A 14 2.53 -9.84 -6.68
C SER A 14 3.84 -10.60 -6.45
N ILE A 15 4.65 -10.07 -5.53
CA ILE A 15 5.90 -10.65 -5.06
C ILE A 15 5.91 -10.68 -3.53
N SER A 16 6.34 -11.80 -2.97
CA SER A 16 6.57 -11.98 -1.53
C SER A 16 8.01 -12.33 -1.26
N VAL A 17 8.59 -11.71 -0.24
CA VAL A 17 9.93 -11.99 0.25
C VAL A 17 9.85 -12.31 1.74
N LYS A 18 10.30 -13.52 2.10
CA LYS A 18 10.55 -13.88 3.51
C LYS A 18 12.03 -13.79 3.79
N MET A 19 12.38 -12.93 4.75
CA MET A 19 13.75 -12.74 5.20
C MET A 19 14.14 -13.81 6.23
N ALA A 20 15.44 -14.06 6.37
CA ALA A 20 15.95 -15.07 7.31
C ALA A 20 15.67 -14.77 8.80
N ASN A 21 15.36 -13.52 9.15
CA ASN A 21 14.91 -13.13 10.49
C ASN A 21 13.40 -13.35 10.70
N GLY A 22 12.70 -13.94 9.73
CA GLY A 22 11.27 -14.20 9.80
C GLY A 22 10.38 -13.04 9.32
N HIS A 23 10.95 -11.86 9.06
CA HIS A 23 10.19 -10.72 8.55
C HIS A 23 9.70 -11.02 7.13
N THR A 24 8.55 -10.46 6.78
CA THR A 24 7.98 -10.59 5.44
C THR A 24 7.76 -9.24 4.81
N VAL A 25 7.96 -9.16 3.51
CA VAL A 25 7.54 -8.04 2.66
C VAL A 25 6.76 -8.63 1.51
N PHE A 26 5.58 -8.09 1.28
CA PHE A 26 4.75 -8.40 0.13
C PHE A 26 4.54 -7.11 -0.65
N ALA A 27 4.61 -7.20 -1.97
CA ALA A 27 4.29 -6.10 -2.85
C ALA A 27 3.35 -6.59 -3.96
N GLN A 28 2.37 -5.77 -4.30
CA GLN A 28 1.46 -6.02 -5.42
C GLN A 28 1.16 -4.75 -6.18
N THR A 29 0.89 -4.91 -7.47
CA THR A 29 0.38 -3.80 -8.27
C THR A 29 -1.14 -3.71 -8.15
N ILE A 30 -1.63 -2.52 -7.87
CA ILE A 30 -3.04 -2.15 -7.86
C ILE A 30 -3.35 -1.48 -9.19
N THR A 31 -4.41 -1.93 -9.87
CA THR A 31 -4.95 -1.30 -11.07
C THR A 31 -6.46 -1.17 -10.94
N ARG A 32 -7.07 -0.33 -11.78
CA ARG A 32 -8.54 -0.22 -11.84
C ARG A 32 -9.21 -1.56 -12.19
N GLU A 33 -8.63 -2.31 -13.13
CA GLU A 33 -9.18 -3.59 -13.59
C GLU A 33 -9.11 -4.66 -12.49
N LEU A 34 -7.96 -4.79 -11.81
CA LEU A 34 -7.77 -5.80 -10.76
C LEU A 34 -8.71 -5.58 -9.57
N GLU A 35 -8.89 -4.32 -9.19
CA GLU A 35 -9.81 -3.97 -8.13
C GLU A 35 -11.26 -3.90 -8.63
N GLY A 36 -11.51 -3.82 -9.94
CA GLY A 36 -12.85 -3.62 -10.49
C GLY A 36 -13.45 -2.27 -10.09
N PHE A 37 -12.64 -1.20 -10.16
CA PHE A 37 -13.10 0.18 -9.96
C PHE A 37 -13.86 0.72 -11.17
N ASP A 38 -14.70 1.72 -10.93
CA ASP A 38 -15.35 2.49 -11.99
C ASP A 38 -14.31 3.15 -12.93
N GLU A 39 -14.64 3.29 -14.22
CA GLU A 39 -13.73 3.83 -15.22
C GLU A 39 -13.33 5.29 -14.94
N TYR A 40 -14.12 6.04 -14.17
CA TYR A 40 -13.83 7.42 -13.77
C TYR A 40 -13.15 7.54 -12.41
N PHE A 41 -12.89 6.42 -11.71
CA PHE A 41 -12.15 6.46 -10.46
C PHE A 41 -10.71 6.91 -10.70
N ASN A 42 -10.31 7.99 -10.02
CA ASN A 42 -8.92 8.45 -10.03
C ASN A 42 -8.06 7.52 -9.16
N LEU A 43 -7.38 6.56 -9.80
CA LEU A 43 -6.59 5.57 -9.09
C LEU A 43 -5.53 6.19 -8.17
N GLN A 44 -4.95 7.34 -8.53
CA GLN A 44 -3.95 8.02 -7.71
C GLN A 44 -4.47 8.44 -6.33
N ASP A 45 -5.79 8.57 -6.16
CA ASP A 45 -6.42 8.87 -4.87
C ASP A 45 -6.64 7.63 -3.99
N TYR A 46 -6.41 6.41 -4.51
CA TYR A 46 -6.61 5.16 -3.78
C TYR A 46 -6.00 5.15 -2.37
N PRO A 47 -4.73 5.54 -2.16
CA PRO A 47 -4.13 5.54 -0.82
C PRO A 47 -4.82 6.51 0.14
N LEU A 48 -5.38 7.61 -0.40
CA LEU A 48 -6.06 8.62 0.41
C LEU A 48 -7.38 8.06 0.97
N TYR A 49 -8.09 7.25 0.19
CA TYR A 49 -9.30 6.57 0.68
C TYR A 49 -8.95 5.40 1.60
N VAL A 50 -7.94 4.59 1.27
CA VAL A 50 -7.48 3.50 2.15
C VAL A 50 -7.12 4.01 3.54
N PHE A 51 -6.39 5.12 3.61
CA PHE A 51 -5.95 5.71 4.87
C PHE A 51 -6.96 6.69 5.48
N GLY A 52 -8.14 6.88 4.87
CA GLY A 52 -9.18 7.79 5.35
C GLY A 52 -8.78 9.27 5.38
N ILE A 53 -7.79 9.67 4.57
CA ILE A 53 -7.40 11.08 4.37
C ILE A 53 -8.47 11.80 3.54
N LYS A 54 -9.04 11.12 2.54
CA LYS A 54 -10.21 11.58 1.80
C LYS A 54 -11.48 10.90 2.32
N ASP A 55 -12.55 11.68 2.44
CA ASP A 55 -13.86 11.16 2.84
C ASP A 55 -14.49 10.32 1.72
N PHE A 56 -15.31 9.35 2.09
CA PHE A 56 -15.99 8.46 1.15
C PHE A 56 -17.22 9.09 0.49
N SER A 57 -17.61 10.31 0.86
CA SER A 57 -18.76 11.05 0.31
C SER A 57 -18.64 11.29 -1.20
N ASP A 58 -17.41 11.40 -1.69
CA ASP A 58 -17.11 11.70 -3.09
C ASP A 58 -17.15 10.43 -3.96
N LEU A 59 -17.22 9.26 -3.32
CA LEU A 59 -17.32 7.96 -3.97
C LEU A 59 -18.78 7.55 -4.19
N LYS A 60 -19.03 6.85 -5.29
CA LYS A 60 -20.37 6.39 -5.68
C LYS A 60 -20.45 4.88 -5.68
N GLY A 61 -21.64 4.37 -5.38
CA GLY A 61 -21.96 2.94 -5.53
C GLY A 61 -21.00 2.01 -4.79
N LEU A 62 -20.50 1.01 -5.50
CA LEU A 62 -19.68 -0.08 -4.96
C LEU A 62 -18.33 0.39 -4.39
N ASP A 63 -17.76 1.48 -4.93
CA ASP A 63 -16.47 1.99 -4.47
C ASP A 63 -16.58 2.50 -3.02
N ARG A 64 -17.66 3.21 -2.71
CA ARG A 64 -17.92 3.71 -1.35
C ARG A 64 -18.08 2.56 -0.35
N GLU A 65 -18.85 1.54 -0.72
CA GLU A 65 -19.06 0.37 0.14
C GLU A 65 -17.75 -0.39 0.38
N ARG A 66 -16.93 -0.54 -0.66
CA ARG A 66 -15.61 -1.18 -0.55
C ARG A 66 -14.69 -0.43 0.40
N PHE A 67 -14.50 0.88 0.20
CA PHE A 67 -13.57 1.64 1.03
C PHE A 67 -14.06 1.75 2.48
N SER A 68 -15.37 1.98 2.70
CA SER A 68 -15.92 2.02 4.06
C SER A 68 -15.80 0.68 4.79
N GLY A 69 -16.00 -0.45 4.10
CA GLY A 69 -15.81 -1.78 4.68
C GLY A 69 -14.36 -2.08 5.03
N SER A 70 -13.43 -1.77 4.14
CA SER A 70 -11.99 -2.01 4.36
C SER A 70 -11.38 -1.06 5.40
N TYR A 71 -11.92 0.16 5.54
CA TYR A 71 -11.40 1.16 6.48
C TYR A 71 -11.45 0.69 7.94
N GLU A 72 -12.54 0.05 8.36
CA GLU A 72 -12.65 -0.48 9.74
C GLU A 72 -11.62 -1.57 10.03
N ILE A 73 -11.27 -2.38 9.02
CA ILE A 73 -10.21 -3.38 9.14
C ILE A 73 -8.86 -2.69 9.29
N TYR A 74 -8.56 -1.70 8.45
CA TYR A 74 -7.30 -0.97 8.53
C TYR A 74 -7.13 -0.18 9.81
N LYS A 75 -8.19 0.43 10.34
CA LYS A 75 -8.19 1.14 11.61
C LYS A 75 -7.90 0.23 12.80
N ALA A 76 -8.26 -1.07 12.72
CA ALA A 76 -7.93 -2.04 13.74
C ALA A 76 -6.46 -2.50 13.68
N THR A 77 -5.83 -2.45 12.51
CA THR A 77 -4.46 -2.95 12.29
C THR A 77 -3.40 -1.84 12.39
N TYR A 78 -3.70 -0.64 11.88
CA TYR A 78 -2.75 0.46 11.66
C TYR A 78 -3.12 1.72 12.46
N ASP A 79 -2.10 2.51 12.82
CA ASP A 79 -2.32 3.84 13.40
C ASP A 79 -2.57 4.88 12.30
N LEU A 80 -3.82 4.97 11.85
CA LEU A 80 -4.21 5.84 10.71
C LEU A 80 -4.01 7.34 10.99
N ASP A 81 -3.87 7.76 12.25
CA ASP A 81 -3.54 9.15 12.60
C ASP A 81 -2.06 9.47 12.35
N ALA A 82 -1.21 8.44 12.22
CA ALA A 82 0.23 8.53 11.99
C ALA A 82 0.62 8.26 10.53
N VAL A 83 -0.31 8.41 9.58
CA VAL A 83 -0.02 8.21 8.16
C VAL A 83 1.02 9.23 7.69
N SER A 84 2.06 8.70 7.06
CA SER A 84 3.12 9.52 6.50
C SER A 84 2.96 9.66 5.01
N VAL A 85 3.20 10.89 4.54
CA VAL A 85 3.31 11.21 3.12
C VAL A 85 4.70 11.75 2.84
N LEU A 86 5.40 11.13 1.90
CA LEU A 86 6.71 11.55 1.43
C LEU A 86 6.64 11.84 -0.06
N ASN A 87 7.10 13.01 -0.47
CA ASN A 87 7.31 13.30 -1.89
C ASN A 87 8.67 12.72 -2.33
N VAL A 88 8.67 12.02 -3.46
CA VAL A 88 9.86 11.42 -4.09
C VAL A 88 9.91 11.91 -5.53
N ASP A 89 11.11 12.23 -6.03
CA ASP A 89 11.40 12.59 -7.43
C ASP A 89 10.26 13.25 -8.22
N GLY A 90 10.16 14.59 -8.14
CA GLY A 90 9.09 15.34 -8.77
C GLY A 90 7.80 15.27 -7.94
N ASP A 91 6.71 14.83 -8.56
CA ASP A 91 5.37 14.79 -7.96
C ASP A 91 4.96 13.39 -7.44
N ASN A 92 5.88 12.42 -7.48
CA ASN A 92 5.59 11.07 -6.98
C ASN A 92 5.47 11.06 -5.46
N LYS A 93 4.65 10.15 -4.93
CA LYS A 93 4.34 10.10 -3.50
C LYS A 93 4.42 8.70 -2.95
N ILE A 94 5.01 8.59 -1.77
CA ILE A 94 4.94 7.41 -0.92
C ILE A 94 4.01 7.75 0.26
N TYR A 95 2.93 6.97 0.38
CA TYR A 95 2.08 6.96 1.56
C TYR A 95 2.45 5.73 2.40
N SER A 96 2.54 5.85 3.72
CA SER A 96 2.86 4.71 4.57
C SER A 96 2.31 4.85 5.98
N VAL A 97 1.91 3.74 6.58
CA VAL A 97 1.50 3.65 7.98
C VAL A 97 2.01 2.34 8.59
N CYS A 98 2.25 2.33 9.89
CA CYS A 98 2.57 1.12 10.64
C CYS A 98 1.63 0.97 11.84
N GLY A 99 1.45 -0.26 12.29
CA GLY A 99 0.65 -0.63 13.44
C GLY A 99 1.23 -1.87 14.08
N LEU A 100 0.37 -2.80 14.52
CA LEU A 100 0.65 -3.99 15.35
C LEU A 100 1.72 -4.98 14.79
N GLY A 101 2.96 -4.52 14.63
CA GLY A 101 4.03 -5.26 13.96
C GLY A 101 3.89 -5.33 12.44
N GLU A 102 2.94 -4.60 11.86
CA GLU A 102 2.69 -4.56 10.42
C GLU A 102 2.81 -3.15 9.87
N CYS A 103 3.26 -3.03 8.63
CA CYS A 103 3.28 -1.75 7.91
C CYS A 103 2.65 -1.92 6.54
N LEU A 104 1.99 -0.88 6.06
CA LEU A 104 1.39 -0.77 4.74
C LEU A 104 1.85 0.52 4.08
N GLY A 105 2.15 0.48 2.79
CA GLY A 105 2.53 1.63 2.02
C GLY A 105 2.13 1.53 0.56
N PHE A 106 2.05 2.69 -0.07
CA PHE A 106 1.68 2.85 -1.47
C PHE A 106 2.65 3.81 -2.14
N LEU A 107 3.19 3.43 -3.29
CA LEU A 107 3.92 4.31 -4.19
C LEU A 107 3.00 4.72 -5.34
N VAL A 108 2.81 6.03 -5.49
CA VAL A 108 2.02 6.66 -6.55
C VAL A 108 2.98 7.40 -7.48
N ASP A 109 3.08 6.92 -8.71
CA ASP A 109 3.88 7.52 -9.78
C ASP A 109 2.97 8.30 -10.73
N VAL A 110 3.13 9.63 -10.79
CA VAL A 110 2.26 10.49 -11.61
C VAL A 110 2.41 10.22 -13.11
N GLN A 111 3.53 9.64 -13.53
CA GLN A 111 3.77 9.25 -14.93
C GLN A 111 3.11 7.91 -15.27
N LYS A 112 2.62 7.15 -14.28
CA LYS A 112 1.96 5.86 -14.44
C LYS A 112 0.60 5.86 -13.71
N PRO A 113 -0.36 6.70 -14.14
CA PRO A 113 -1.63 6.92 -13.43
C PRO A 113 -2.50 5.66 -13.26
N ASP A 114 -2.30 4.64 -14.09
CA ASP A 114 -3.07 3.39 -14.06
C ASP A 114 -2.51 2.32 -13.11
N TYR A 115 -1.39 2.60 -12.42
CA TYR A 115 -0.71 1.65 -11.55
C TYR A 115 -0.33 2.27 -10.21
N ILE A 116 -0.57 1.53 -9.13
CA ILE A 116 -0.02 1.82 -7.81
C ILE A 116 0.72 0.60 -7.31
N LEU A 117 1.90 0.79 -6.74
CA LEU A 117 2.57 -0.29 -6.02
C LEU A 117 2.16 -0.24 -4.56
N MET A 118 1.44 -1.27 -4.11
CA MET A 118 1.18 -1.51 -2.70
C MET A 118 2.28 -2.39 -2.14
N VAL A 119 2.78 -2.04 -0.94
CA VAL A 119 3.74 -2.85 -0.20
C VAL A 119 3.23 -2.99 1.23
N ASN A 120 3.19 -4.20 1.75
CA ASN A 120 2.97 -4.44 3.17
C ASN A 120 4.08 -5.32 3.74
N SER A 121 4.26 -5.25 5.06
CA SER A 121 5.28 -6.03 5.74
C SER A 121 4.83 -6.46 7.13
N SER A 122 5.40 -7.55 7.61
CA SER A 122 5.25 -8.03 8.99
C SER A 122 6.62 -8.18 9.64
N GLY A 123 6.74 -7.72 10.89
CA GLY A 123 7.95 -7.76 11.71
C GLY A 123 8.93 -6.62 11.45
N LEU A 124 8.74 -5.80 10.42
CA LEU A 124 9.55 -4.60 10.20
C LEU A 124 9.01 -3.45 11.06
N ASN A 125 9.94 -2.69 11.65
CA ASN A 125 9.57 -1.40 12.22
C ASN A 125 9.46 -0.34 11.13
N GLU A 126 8.87 0.80 11.49
CA GLU A 126 8.62 1.91 10.58
C GLU A 126 9.88 2.40 9.85
N MET A 127 11.01 2.52 10.55
CA MET A 127 12.26 2.99 9.95
C MET A 127 12.76 2.01 8.88
N GLN A 128 12.72 0.71 9.16
CA GLN A 128 13.11 -0.34 8.21
C GLN A 128 12.16 -0.37 7.01
N PHE A 129 10.85 -0.31 7.25
CA PHE A 129 9.85 -0.32 6.19
C PHE A 129 10.00 0.87 5.25
N ARG A 130 10.14 2.09 5.80
CA ARG A 130 10.37 3.30 5.01
C ARG A 130 11.67 3.24 4.20
N SER A 131 12.72 2.61 4.74
CA SER A 131 13.96 2.42 4.00
C SER A 131 13.77 1.53 2.77
N ILE A 132 12.91 0.50 2.86
CA ILE A 132 12.55 -0.34 1.72
C ILE A 132 11.75 0.46 0.71
N MET A 133 10.70 1.17 1.15
CA MET A 133 9.84 1.98 0.27
C MET A 133 10.61 3.04 -0.53
N LYS A 134 11.65 3.64 0.05
CA LYS A 134 12.51 4.63 -0.63
C LYS A 134 13.51 4.00 -1.62
N GLY A 135 13.77 2.70 -1.50
CA GLY A 135 14.70 1.98 -2.37
C GLY A 135 14.02 1.36 -3.59
N ILE A 136 12.68 1.46 -3.68
CA ILE A 136 11.86 1.09 -4.82
C ILE A 136 11.64 2.33 -5.68
#